data_AF-A0A1I6E412-F1
#
_entry.id   AF-A0A1I6E412-F1
#
_cell.length_a   1.000
_cell.length_b   1.000
_cell.length_c   1.000
_cell.angle_alpha   90.00
_cell.angle_beta   90.00
_cell.angle_gamma   90.00
#
_symmetry.space_group_name_H-M   'P 1'
#
loop_
_entity.id
_entity.type
_entity.pdbx_description
1 polymer ?
#
loop_
_entity_poly.entity_id
_entity_poly.type
_entity_poly.pdbx_seq_one_letter_code
_entity_poly.pdbx_strand_id
1 'polypeptide(L)'
;MSVICDPKPVETGIIVSSRADRVLRFLETCAGAPEKAISLVSPKHFRRSLRILRGAGYVRRCWFKGHDPLWVPVNYNVPRNKKEYLGRSALGWLAARLVEAGADFNQGIAVFPNSSKFRVVLYPPGSRSNEPMIIIALNGEKPEAGEGLWVNYDELQEKDLQKCLNLL
;
A
#
# COMPACT_ATOMS: atom_id res chain seq x y z
N MET A 1 13.59 -11.55 -12.47
CA MET A 1 14.30 -10.27 -12.29
C MET A 1 14.26 -9.88 -10.82
N SER A 2 15.37 -9.40 -10.26
CA SER A 2 15.50 -9.04 -8.84
C SER A 2 14.98 -7.64 -8.54
N VAL A 3 14.43 -7.46 -7.35
CA VAL A 3 14.12 -6.13 -6.79
C VAL A 3 15.39 -5.57 -6.17
N ILE A 4 15.69 -4.30 -6.42
CA ILE A 4 16.83 -3.60 -5.82
C ILE A 4 16.28 -2.72 -4.70
N CYS A 5 16.98 -2.66 -3.57
CA CYS A 5 16.61 -1.78 -2.47
C CYS A 5 17.81 -1.01 -1.96
N ASP A 6 17.55 0.18 -1.41
CA ASP A 6 18.51 0.89 -0.56
C ASP A 6 19.10 -0.06 0.49
N PRO A 7 20.37 0.10 0.90
CA PRO A 7 20.97 -0.73 1.94
C PRO A 7 20.16 -0.66 3.25
N LYS A 8 20.30 -1.70 4.10
CA LYS A 8 19.69 -1.66 5.43
C LYS A 8 20.43 -0.59 6.26
N PRO A 9 19.71 0.35 6.90
CA PRO A 9 20.35 1.34 7.77
C PRO A 9 20.96 0.63 8.98
N VAL A 10 22.11 1.15 9.45
CA VAL A 10 22.84 0.61 10.60
C VAL A 10 22.17 1.05 11.91
N GLU A 11 21.71 2.30 11.98
CA GLU A 11 21.02 2.87 13.14
C GLU A 11 19.83 3.75 12.71
N THR A 12 18.83 3.86 13.58
CA THR A 12 17.68 4.76 13.41
C THR A 12 17.90 6.04 14.21
N GLY A 13 17.73 7.19 13.54
CA GLY A 13 17.79 8.51 14.18
C GLY A 13 16.48 8.87 14.89
N ILE A 14 16.28 10.16 15.18
CA ILE A 14 15.04 10.68 15.78
C ILE A 14 14.20 11.40 14.72
N ILE A 15 12.90 11.13 14.67
CA ILE A 15 11.94 11.88 13.84
C ILE A 15 11.31 13.00 14.67
N VAL A 16 11.62 14.25 14.34
CA VAL A 16 11.01 15.44 14.98
C VAL A 16 9.87 16.07 14.17
N SER A 17 9.65 15.58 12.94
CA SER A 17 8.62 16.11 12.03
C SER A 17 7.34 15.28 12.14
N SER A 18 6.25 15.88 12.64
CA SER A 18 4.92 15.25 12.70
C SER A 18 4.40 14.80 11.33
N ARG A 19 4.77 15.51 10.26
CA ARG A 19 4.42 15.12 8.88
C ARG A 19 5.19 13.88 8.42
N ALA A 20 6.44 13.72 8.85
CA ALA A 20 7.22 12.54 8.56
C ALA A 20 6.69 11.33 9.36
N ASP A 21 6.36 11.54 10.64
CA ASP A 21 5.73 10.52 11.49
C ASP A 21 4.41 10.02 10.90
N ARG A 22 3.55 10.92 10.42
CA ARG A 22 2.29 10.53 9.76
C ARG A 22 2.51 9.65 8.52
N VAL A 23 3.48 10.02 7.68
CA VAL A 23 3.83 9.20 6.49
C VAL A 23 4.39 7.85 6.91
N LEU A 24 5.23 7.79 7.95
CA LEU A 24 5.74 6.53 8.47
C LEU A 24 4.62 5.63 8.96
N ARG A 25 3.70 6.13 9.79
CA ARG A 25 2.54 5.37 10.28
C ARG A 25 1.70 4.80 9.15
N PHE A 26 1.42 5.59 8.12
CA PHE A 26 0.70 5.11 6.93
C PHE A 26 1.46 3.97 6.23
N LEU A 27 2.78 4.10 6.05
CA LEU A 27 3.57 3.05 5.42
C LEU A 27 3.59 1.77 6.26
N GLU A 28 3.59 1.89 7.59
CA GLU A 28 3.53 0.76 8.51
C GLU A 28 2.19 0.02 8.42
N THR A 29 1.06 0.71 8.24
CA THR A 29 -0.23 0.02 8.11
C THR A 29 -0.34 -0.84 6.86
N CYS A 30 0.38 -0.50 5.78
CA CYS A 30 0.33 -1.18 4.49
C CYS A 30 1.62 -1.92 4.09
N ALA A 31 2.62 -1.99 4.99
CA ALA A 31 3.93 -2.59 4.72
C ALA A 31 4.68 -1.98 3.52
N GLY A 32 4.38 -0.71 3.23
CA GLY A 32 4.99 0.10 2.18
C GLY A 32 4.03 0.51 1.08
N ALA A 33 4.35 1.62 0.41
CA ALA A 33 3.53 2.17 -0.66
C ALA A 33 4.38 2.87 -1.74
N PRO A 34 3.89 2.95 -2.99
CA PRO A 34 4.53 3.73 -4.04
C PRO A 34 4.49 5.23 -3.72
N GLU A 35 5.50 5.97 -4.21
CA GLU A 35 5.58 7.41 -3.97
C GLU A 35 4.29 8.17 -4.37
N LYS A 36 3.67 7.80 -5.50
CA LYS A 36 2.42 8.41 -5.97
C LYS A 36 1.23 8.11 -5.04
N ALA A 37 1.12 6.89 -4.52
CA ALA A 37 0.08 6.53 -3.55
C ALA A 37 0.21 7.37 -2.26
N ILE A 38 1.43 7.54 -1.76
CA ILE A 38 1.72 8.35 -0.57
C ILE A 38 1.30 9.82 -0.79
N SER A 39 1.40 10.32 -2.03
CA SER A 39 0.97 11.68 -2.35
C SER A 39 -0.54 11.90 -2.22
N LEU A 40 -1.37 10.85 -2.28
CA LEU A 40 -2.80 10.98 -1.98
C LEU A 40 -3.06 11.21 -0.47
N VAL A 41 -2.30 10.54 0.39
CA VAL A 41 -2.43 10.63 1.85
C VAL A 41 -1.79 11.89 2.41
N SER A 42 -0.67 12.33 1.82
CA SER A 42 0.07 13.51 2.26
C SER A 42 0.46 14.39 1.07
N PRO A 43 -0.49 15.05 0.39
CA PRO A 43 -0.25 15.75 -0.88
C PRO A 43 0.81 16.84 -0.78
N LYS A 44 0.90 17.50 0.38
CA LYS A 44 1.91 18.51 0.65
C LYS A 44 3.13 17.86 1.31
N HIS A 45 4.31 18.14 0.75
CA HIS A 45 5.62 17.81 1.33
C HIS A 45 5.93 16.31 1.51
N PHE A 46 5.18 15.35 0.95
CA PHE A 46 5.50 13.91 1.10
C PHE A 46 6.94 13.58 0.69
N ARG A 47 7.48 14.18 -0.39
CA ARG A 47 8.88 13.97 -0.79
C ARG A 47 9.88 14.40 0.28
N ARG A 48 9.61 15.51 0.97
CA ARG A 48 10.44 15.98 2.09
C ARG A 48 10.33 15.01 3.27
N SER A 49 9.11 14.56 3.60
CA SER A 49 8.89 13.54 4.63
C SER A 49 9.66 12.25 4.31
N LEU A 50 9.56 11.72 3.10
CA LEU A 50 10.28 10.51 2.67
C LEU A 50 11.80 10.68 2.73
N ARG A 51 12.32 11.85 2.35
CA ARG A 51 13.75 12.17 2.51
C ARG A 51 14.19 12.16 3.97
N ILE A 52 13.40 12.77 4.86
CA ILE A 52 13.67 12.77 6.31
C ILE A 52 13.66 11.34 6.84
N LEU A 53 12.61 10.57 6.54
CA LEU A 53 12.48 9.18 7.00
C LEU A 53 13.63 8.31 6.50
N ARG A 54 14.04 8.46 5.25
CA ARG A 54 15.18 7.74 4.67
C ARG A 54 16.50 8.13 5.35
N GLY A 55 16.73 9.44 5.49
CA GLY A 55 17.93 9.96 6.14
C GLY A 55 18.03 9.56 7.62
N ALA A 56 16.90 9.42 8.30
CA ALA A 56 16.81 8.95 9.68
C ALA A 56 16.77 7.41 9.80
N GLY A 57 16.85 6.66 8.69
CA GLY A 57 16.91 5.20 8.73
C GLY A 57 15.59 4.47 9.00
N TYR A 58 14.43 5.12 8.83
CA TYR A 58 13.11 4.50 9.09
C TYR A 58 12.46 3.84 7.87
N VAL A 59 12.86 4.23 6.67
CA VAL A 59 12.32 3.66 5.43
C VAL A 59 13.45 3.36 4.44
N ARG A 60 13.22 2.34 3.62
CA ARG A 60 14.08 1.96 2.50
C ARG A 60 13.28 2.11 1.21
N ARG A 61 13.93 2.63 0.18
CA ARG A 61 13.35 2.61 -1.15
C ARG A 61 13.70 1.30 -1.83
N CYS A 62 12.72 0.64 -2.40
CA CYS A 62 12.87 -0.52 -3.25
C CYS A 62 12.35 -0.18 -4.64
N TRP A 63 12.98 -0.69 -5.68
CA TRP A 63 12.54 -0.45 -7.05
C TRP A 63 12.77 -1.67 -7.94
N PHE A 64 11.93 -1.73 -8.96
CA PHE A 64 11.97 -2.70 -10.03
C PHE A 64 11.85 -1.93 -11.35
N LYS A 65 12.62 -2.31 -12.38
CA LYS A 65 12.72 -1.56 -13.64
C LYS A 65 11.32 -1.34 -14.24
N GLY A 66 11.00 -0.09 -14.57
CA GLY A 66 9.71 0.28 -15.18
C GLY A 66 8.57 0.53 -14.18
N HIS A 67 8.82 0.50 -12.86
CA HIS A 67 7.80 0.77 -11.84
C HIS A 67 8.24 1.90 -10.90
N ASP A 68 7.24 2.62 -10.36
CA ASP A 68 7.47 3.65 -9.35
C ASP A 68 8.12 3.05 -8.09
N PRO A 69 9.07 3.74 -7.45
CA PRO A 69 9.72 3.23 -6.25
C PRO A 69 8.74 2.96 -5.10
N LEU A 70 8.86 1.78 -4.51
CA LEU A 70 8.15 1.36 -3.30
C LEU A 70 8.93 1.81 -2.07
N TRP A 71 8.31 2.59 -1.19
CA TRP A 71 8.88 2.99 0.09
C TRP A 71 8.44 2.01 1.17
N VAL A 72 9.39 1.33 1.80
CA VAL A 72 9.14 0.23 2.74
C VAL A 72 9.71 0.60 4.11
N PRO A 73 8.92 0.57 5.20
CA PRO A 73 9.43 0.76 6.55
C PRO A 73 10.43 -0.32 6.96
N VAL A 74 11.42 0.02 7.78
CA VAL A 74 12.52 -0.90 8.14
C VAL A 74 12.11 -2.07 9.06
N ASN A 75 10.99 -1.94 9.76
CA ASN A 75 10.37 -3.03 10.53
C ASN A 75 9.71 -4.10 9.65
N TYR A 76 9.60 -3.87 8.34
CA TYR A 76 9.17 -4.87 7.36
C TYR A 76 10.35 -5.39 6.54
N ASN A 77 10.33 -6.69 6.24
CA ASN A 77 11.23 -7.27 5.25
C ASN A 77 11.03 -6.56 3.91
N VAL A 78 12.09 -6.35 3.13
CA VAL A 78 11.95 -5.83 1.77
C VAL A 78 11.41 -6.90 0.82
N PRO A 79 10.65 -6.53 -0.24
CA PRO A 79 10.18 -7.49 -1.24
C PRO A 79 11.36 -8.20 -1.92
N ARG A 80 11.29 -9.53 -1.98
CA ARG A 80 12.37 -10.38 -2.53
C ARG A 80 12.28 -10.56 -4.04
N ASN A 81 11.08 -10.43 -4.59
CA ASN A 81 10.76 -10.72 -5.98
C ASN A 81 9.68 -9.76 -6.51
N LYS A 82 9.46 -9.82 -7.83
CA LYS A 82 8.45 -8.99 -8.52
C LYS A 82 7.04 -9.17 -7.96
N LYS A 83 6.65 -10.40 -7.58
CA LYS A 83 5.30 -10.70 -7.06
C LYS A 83 5.07 -9.98 -5.73
N GLU A 84 6.01 -10.09 -4.79
CA GLU A 84 5.96 -9.38 -3.51
C GLU A 84 5.97 -7.86 -3.69
N TYR A 85 6.76 -7.35 -4.64
CA TYR A 85 6.81 -5.93 -4.95
C TYR A 85 5.45 -5.40 -5.42
N LEU A 86 4.86 -6.05 -6.42
CA LEU A 86 3.56 -5.67 -6.96
C LEU A 86 2.44 -5.84 -5.93
N GLY A 87 2.46 -6.91 -5.15
CA GLY A 87 1.51 -7.12 -4.07
C GLY A 87 1.52 -5.98 -3.04
N ARG A 88 2.70 -5.53 -2.61
CA ARG A 88 2.83 -4.38 -1.71
C ARG A 88 2.47 -3.06 -2.37
N SER A 89 2.86 -2.88 -3.62
CA SER A 89 2.46 -1.71 -4.42
C SER A 89 0.93 -1.58 -4.45
N ALA A 90 0.24 -2.68 -4.72
CA ALA A 90 -1.21 -2.76 -4.77
C ALA A 90 -1.87 -2.48 -3.42
N LEU A 91 -1.35 -3.06 -2.34
CA LEU A 91 -1.82 -2.78 -0.97
C LEU A 91 -1.63 -1.31 -0.60
N GLY A 92 -0.47 -0.73 -0.90
CA GLY A 92 -0.20 0.68 -0.63
C GLY A 92 -1.12 1.62 -1.41
N TRP A 93 -1.44 1.28 -2.67
CA TRP A 93 -2.43 2.02 -3.46
C TRP A 93 -3.85 1.89 -2.90
N LEU A 94 -4.31 0.67 -2.57
CA LEU A 94 -5.62 0.49 -1.96
C LEU A 94 -5.72 1.23 -0.63
N ALA A 95 -4.70 1.14 0.23
CA ALA A 95 -4.65 1.86 1.50
C ALA A 95 -4.76 3.37 1.30
N ALA A 96 -4.07 3.93 0.29
CA ALA A 96 -4.16 5.35 -0.04
C ALA A 96 -5.58 5.75 -0.50
N ARG A 97 -6.23 4.91 -1.32
CA ARG A 97 -7.61 5.13 -1.78
C ARG A 97 -8.65 4.99 -0.66
N LEU A 98 -8.42 4.08 0.28
CA LEU A 98 -9.22 3.97 1.50
C LEU A 98 -9.14 5.27 2.32
N VAL A 99 -7.94 5.77 2.57
CA VAL A 99 -7.74 7.03 3.30
C VAL A 99 -8.40 8.22 2.58
N GLU A 100 -8.27 8.30 1.26
CA GLU A 100 -8.93 9.33 0.44
C GLU A 100 -10.47 9.28 0.57
N ALA A 101 -11.04 8.07 0.69
CA ALA A 101 -12.47 7.86 0.91
C ALA A 101 -12.91 7.98 2.39
N GLY A 102 -12.01 8.37 3.30
CA GLY A 102 -12.28 8.46 4.73
C GLY A 102 -12.38 7.12 5.45
N ALA A 103 -11.92 6.03 4.83
CA ALA A 103 -11.81 4.71 5.42
C ALA A 103 -10.41 4.48 6.02
N ASP A 104 -10.34 3.55 6.98
CA ASP A 104 -9.09 3.14 7.60
C ASP A 104 -8.58 1.81 7.01
N PHE A 105 -7.26 1.65 7.00
CA PHE A 105 -6.61 0.40 6.64
C PHE A 105 -5.55 0.03 7.68
N ASN A 106 -5.67 -1.16 8.25
CA ASN A 106 -4.72 -1.67 9.24
C ASN A 106 -4.54 -3.17 9.10
N GLN A 107 -3.29 -3.64 8.97
CA GLN A 107 -2.92 -5.06 8.98
C GLN A 107 -3.77 -5.95 8.04
N GLY A 108 -4.07 -5.46 6.84
CA GLY A 108 -4.86 -6.23 5.86
C GLY A 108 -6.37 -6.17 6.08
N ILE A 109 -6.86 -5.29 6.94
CA ILE A 109 -8.30 -5.04 7.16
C ILE A 109 -8.62 -3.60 6.75
N ALA A 110 -9.60 -3.45 5.87
CA ALA A 110 -10.22 -2.17 5.52
C ALA A 110 -11.46 -1.94 6.39
N VAL A 111 -11.58 -0.75 6.97
CA VAL A 111 -12.73 -0.34 7.81
C VAL A 111 -13.34 0.93 7.23
N PHE A 112 -14.58 0.84 6.75
CA PHE A 112 -15.28 1.97 6.14
C PHE A 112 -15.98 2.84 7.19
N PRO A 113 -16.36 4.09 6.85
CA PRO A 113 -17.07 4.99 7.77
C PRO A 113 -18.36 4.41 8.38
N ASN A 114 -19.04 3.52 7.67
CA ASN A 114 -20.22 2.80 8.15
C ASN A 114 -19.88 1.61 9.09
N SER A 115 -18.63 1.51 9.56
CA SER A 115 -18.09 0.41 10.39
C SER A 115 -18.05 -0.97 9.72
N SER A 116 -18.37 -1.07 8.42
CA SER A 116 -18.18 -2.32 7.69
C SER A 116 -16.69 -2.65 7.57
N LYS A 117 -16.36 -3.93 7.71
CA LYS A 117 -14.98 -4.43 7.71
C LYS A 117 -14.81 -5.43 6.58
N PHE A 118 -13.73 -5.27 5.82
CA PHE A 118 -13.37 -6.17 4.74
C PHE A 118 -11.92 -6.63 4.92
N ARG A 119 -11.70 -7.93 4.78
CA ARG A 119 -10.34 -8.47 4.68
C ARG A 119 -9.81 -8.19 3.28
N VAL A 120 -8.59 -7.66 3.20
CA VAL A 120 -7.93 -7.37 1.92
C VAL A 120 -7.02 -8.53 1.54
N VAL A 121 -7.17 -9.03 0.32
CA VAL A 121 -6.39 -10.14 -0.22
C VAL A 121 -5.91 -9.85 -1.64
N LEU A 122 -4.80 -10.46 -2.03
CA LEU A 122 -4.31 -10.44 -3.41
C LEU A 122 -4.87 -11.64 -4.17
N TYR A 123 -5.22 -11.46 -5.45
CA TYR A 123 -5.68 -12.53 -6.31
C TYR A 123 -4.50 -13.33 -6.94
N PRO A 124 -4.62 -14.67 -7.08
CA PRO A 124 -5.66 -15.53 -6.51
C PRO A 124 -5.50 -15.66 -4.99
N PRO A 125 -6.59 -15.70 -4.22
CA PRO A 125 -6.52 -15.90 -2.78
C PRO A 125 -6.00 -17.31 -2.46
N GLY A 126 -5.08 -17.43 -1.50
CA GLY A 126 -4.52 -18.73 -1.10
C GLY A 126 -5.51 -19.66 -0.40
N SER A 127 -6.62 -19.13 0.09
CA SER A 127 -7.70 -19.89 0.74
C SER A 127 -9.02 -19.14 0.57
N ARG A 128 -10.11 -19.87 0.31
CA ARG A 128 -11.46 -19.30 0.37
C ARG A 128 -11.78 -18.94 1.82
N SER A 129 -12.37 -17.76 2.02
CA SER A 129 -12.87 -17.27 3.30
C SER A 129 -14.35 -16.95 3.15
N ASN A 130 -15.13 -17.18 4.21
CA ASN A 130 -16.53 -16.78 4.28
C ASN A 130 -16.70 -15.32 4.75
N GLU A 131 -15.60 -14.65 5.09
CA GLU A 131 -15.61 -13.25 5.52
C GLU A 131 -15.74 -12.31 4.30
N PRO A 132 -16.35 -11.12 4.46
CA PRO A 132 -16.34 -10.10 3.42
C PRO A 132 -14.91 -9.70 3.03
N MET A 133 -14.61 -9.74 1.73
CA MET A 133 -13.27 -9.46 1.20
C MET A 133 -13.27 -8.33 0.17
N ILE A 134 -12.15 -7.60 0.14
CA ILE A 134 -11.72 -6.81 -1.02
C ILE A 134 -10.54 -7.54 -1.66
N ILE A 135 -10.71 -7.93 -2.92
CA ILE A 135 -9.72 -8.67 -3.69
C ILE A 135 -9.00 -7.70 -4.65
N ILE A 136 -7.67 -7.68 -4.61
CA ILE A 136 -6.87 -6.91 -5.56
C ILE A 136 -6.30 -7.84 -6.63
N ALA A 137 -6.74 -7.66 -7.86
CA ALA A 137 -6.22 -8.38 -9.03
C ALA A 137 -4.96 -7.69 -9.56
N LEU A 138 -3.82 -8.40 -9.54
CA LEU A 138 -2.53 -7.84 -10.01
C LEU A 138 -2.34 -7.91 -11.53
N ASN A 139 -3.04 -8.84 -12.20
CA ASN A 139 -2.84 -9.14 -13.63
C ASN A 139 -4.12 -8.91 -14.46
N GLY A 140 -5.12 -8.21 -13.91
CA GLY A 140 -6.42 -8.01 -14.56
C GLY A 140 -7.32 -9.25 -14.63
N GLU A 141 -6.86 -10.41 -14.16
CA GLU A 141 -7.72 -11.58 -13.98
C GLU A 141 -8.83 -11.28 -12.97
N LYS A 142 -10.07 -11.50 -13.40
CA LYS A 142 -11.25 -11.22 -12.59
C LYS A 142 -11.54 -12.41 -11.67
N PRO A 143 -11.80 -12.19 -10.37
CA PRO A 143 -12.27 -13.23 -9.45
C PRO A 143 -13.62 -13.82 -9.90
N GLU A 144 -13.93 -15.04 -9.44
CA GLU A 144 -15.23 -15.66 -9.72
C GLU A 144 -16.37 -14.82 -9.12
N ALA A 145 -17.55 -14.89 -9.74
CA ALA A 145 -18.71 -14.16 -9.25
C ALA A 145 -19.06 -14.61 -7.82
N GLY A 146 -19.21 -13.65 -6.90
CA GLY A 146 -19.55 -13.90 -5.50
C GLY A 146 -18.37 -13.96 -4.52
N GLU A 147 -17.12 -13.85 -4.97
CA GLU A 147 -15.93 -13.91 -4.08
C GLU A 147 -15.69 -12.63 -3.24
N GLY A 148 -16.41 -11.53 -3.51
CA GLY A 148 -16.32 -10.27 -2.75
C GLY A 148 -16.28 -9.04 -3.64
N LEU A 149 -15.97 -7.89 -3.04
CA LEU A 149 -15.62 -6.69 -3.79
C LEU A 149 -14.23 -6.92 -4.41
N TRP A 150 -13.99 -6.44 -5.62
CA TRP A 150 -12.69 -6.59 -6.27
C TRP A 150 -12.31 -5.35 -7.06
N VAL A 151 -11.01 -5.17 -7.26
CA VAL A 151 -10.44 -4.05 -7.99
C VAL A 151 -9.17 -4.50 -8.71
N ASN A 152 -8.92 -3.97 -9.91
CA ASN A 152 -7.65 -4.17 -10.59
C ASN A 152 -6.58 -3.19 -10.07
N TYR A 153 -5.35 -3.68 -9.92
CA TYR A 153 -4.19 -2.87 -9.53
C TYR A 153 -4.03 -1.60 -10.36
N ASP A 154 -4.24 -1.66 -11.68
CA ASP A 154 -4.09 -0.50 -12.55
C ASP A 154 -5.17 0.56 -12.29
N GLU A 155 -6.39 0.13 -11.96
CA GLU A 155 -7.49 1.05 -11.65
C GLU A 155 -7.25 1.84 -10.36
N LEU A 156 -6.60 1.23 -9.35
CA LEU A 156 -6.26 1.94 -8.11
C LEU A 156 -5.35 3.14 -8.36
N GLN A 157 -4.55 3.11 -9.42
CA GLN A 157 -3.63 4.20 -9.77
C GLN A 157 -4.37 5.38 -10.44
N GLU A 158 -5.50 5.11 -11.09
CA GLU A 158 -6.17 6.07 -11.97
C GLU A 158 -7.51 6.57 -11.41
N LYS A 159 -8.22 5.75 -10.65
CA LYS A 159 -9.60 5.98 -10.22
C LYS A 159 -9.70 6.15 -8.71
N ASP A 160 -10.73 6.87 -8.27
CA ASP A 160 -11.15 6.92 -6.87
C ASP A 160 -11.71 5.57 -6.40
N LEU A 161 -11.82 5.37 -5.07
CA LEU A 161 -12.22 4.09 -4.49
C LEU A 161 -13.64 3.64 -4.92
N GLN A 162 -14.57 4.59 -5.06
CA GLN A 162 -15.95 4.28 -5.45
C GLN A 162 -16.00 3.68 -6.85
N LYS A 163 -15.30 4.29 -7.82
CA LYS A 163 -15.18 3.76 -9.19
C LYS A 163 -14.41 2.46 -9.24
N CYS A 164 -13.39 2.28 -8.40
CA CYS A 164 -12.62 1.05 -8.30
C CYS A 164 -13.47 -0.15 -7.85
N LEU A 165 -14.33 0.05 -6.85
CA LEU A 165 -15.12 -1.04 -6.25
C LEU A 165 -16.52 -1.18 -6.86
N ASN A 166 -16.86 -0.38 -7.88
CA ASN A 166 -18.20 -0.29 -8.47
C ASN A 166 -19.31 -0.07 -7.41
N LEU A 167 -19.01 0.75 -6.40
CA LEU A 167 -19.99 1.14 -5.39
C LEU A 167 -20.86 2.26 -6.00
N LEU A 168 -22.18 2.02 -6.09
CA LEU A 168 -23.18 2.96 -6.62
C LEU A 168 -23.25 4.25 -5.80
#